data_AF-A0A9W9ZC26-F1
#
_entry.id   AF-A0A9W9ZC26-F1
#
_cell.length_a   1.000
_cell.length_b   1.000
_cell.length_c   1.000
_cell.angle_alpha   90.00
_cell.angle_beta   90.00
_cell.angle_gamma   90.00
#
_symmetry.space_group_name_H-M   'P 1'
#
loop_
_entity.id
_entity.type
_entity.pdbx_description
1 polymer ?
#
loop_
_entity_poly.entity_id
_entity_poly.type
_entity_poly.pdbx_seq_one_letter_code
_entity_poly.pdbx_strand_id
1 'polypeptide(L)'
;MEDMWMLFWKKPISDNDTFKFVLFVLGNWCSPALFVRWIMLSQFWAAPATAEKRTQQIDFIINNVDTKTHTWFYYNLDHKKLLFLDGLPWNSEPSERQRKIPAGRPH
;
A
#
# COMPACT_ATOMS: atom_id res chain seq x y z
N MET A 1 -11.02 -12.69 -11.31
CA MET A 1 -11.80 -12.17 -10.17
C MET A 1 -11.62 -13.11 -8.97
N GLU A 2 -11.80 -14.42 -9.16
CA GLU A 2 -11.39 -15.50 -8.24
C GLU A 2 -9.99 -15.33 -7.60
N ASP A 3 -8.96 -15.00 -8.40
CA ASP A 3 -7.59 -14.89 -7.89
C ASP A 3 -7.40 -13.76 -6.86
N MET A 4 -8.21 -12.69 -6.97
CA MET A 4 -8.21 -11.60 -6.00
C MET A 4 -8.83 -12.03 -4.68
N TRP A 5 -10.01 -12.66 -4.73
CA TRP A 5 -10.67 -13.19 -3.54
C TRP A 5 -9.79 -14.21 -2.79
N MET A 6 -9.02 -15.01 -3.52
CA MET A 6 -8.07 -15.99 -2.97
C MET A 6 -6.86 -15.37 -2.25
N LEU A 7 -6.38 -14.21 -2.71
CA LEU A 7 -5.31 -13.44 -2.04
C LEU A 7 -5.76 -12.88 -0.67
N PHE A 8 -7.06 -12.56 -0.53
CA PHE A 8 -7.60 -11.95 0.69
C PHE A 8 -8.08 -12.96 1.74
N TRP A 9 -8.45 -14.18 1.32
CA TRP A 9 -8.87 -15.23 2.27
C TRP A 9 -7.69 -16.03 2.85
N LYS A 10 -6.57 -16.07 2.14
CA LYS A 10 -5.32 -16.62 2.69
C LYS A 10 -4.67 -15.58 3.59
N LYS A 11 -4.35 -15.98 4.83
CA LYS A 11 -3.46 -15.21 5.72
C LYS A 11 -2.24 -14.79 4.90
N PRO A 12 -1.82 -13.51 4.89
CA PRO A 12 -0.61 -13.13 4.18
C PRO A 12 0.55 -13.96 4.75
N ILE A 13 1.08 -14.85 3.91
CA ILE A 13 2.10 -15.84 4.30
C ILE A 13 3.48 -15.21 4.17
N SER A 14 3.67 -14.36 3.16
CA SER A 14 4.92 -13.63 2.93
C SER A 14 4.86 -12.15 3.36
N ASP A 15 6.05 -11.59 3.52
CA ASP A 15 6.30 -10.16 3.79
C ASP A 15 5.75 -9.28 2.66
N ASN A 16 5.91 -9.73 1.41
CA ASN A 16 5.39 -9.02 0.23
C ASN A 16 3.86 -8.98 0.21
N ASP A 17 3.22 -10.09 0.60
CA ASP A 17 1.76 -10.17 0.68
C ASP A 17 1.22 -9.28 1.80
N THR A 18 1.93 -9.24 2.94
CA THR A 18 1.59 -8.33 4.05
C THR A 18 1.67 -6.88 3.58
N PHE A 19 2.74 -6.50 2.89
CA PHE A 19 2.93 -5.16 2.34
C PHE A 19 1.81 -4.78 1.36
N LYS A 20 1.51 -5.65 0.38
CA LYS A 20 0.43 -5.43 -0.60
C LYS A 20 -0.95 -5.32 0.06
N PHE A 21 -1.24 -6.19 1.03
CA PHE A 21 -2.51 -6.17 1.75
C PHE A 21 -2.69 -4.87 2.53
N VAL A 22 -1.67 -4.42 3.25
CA VAL A 22 -1.72 -3.16 4.00
C VAL A 22 -1.96 -1.97 3.06
N LEU A 23 -1.26 -1.89 1.93
CA LEU A 23 -1.49 -0.84 0.93
C LEU A 23 -2.91 -0.88 0.35
N PHE A 24 -3.43 -2.09 0.07
CA PHE A 24 -4.80 -2.26 -0.41
C PHE A 24 -5.83 -1.72 0.58
N VAL A 25 -5.70 -2.08 1.86
CA VAL A 25 -6.62 -1.66 2.90
C VAL A 25 -6.55 -0.15 3.10
N LEU A 26 -5.35 0.43 3.19
CA LEU A 26 -5.16 1.87 3.32
C LEU A 26 -5.72 2.66 2.12
N GLY A 27 -5.39 2.24 0.90
CA GLY A 27 -5.83 2.92 -0.31
C GLY A 27 -7.34 2.85 -0.54
N ASN A 28 -8.01 1.80 -0.06
CA ASN A 28 -9.48 1.68 -0.09
C ASN A 28 -10.13 2.24 1.20
N TRP A 29 -9.47 3.20 1.86
CA TRP A 29 -10.01 3.97 3.00
C TRP A 29 -10.44 3.14 4.21
N CYS A 30 -9.91 1.94 4.37
CA CYS A 30 -10.18 1.13 5.55
C CYS A 30 -9.33 1.62 6.73
N SER A 31 -9.93 1.62 7.92
CA SER A 31 -9.28 2.16 9.13
C SER A 31 -7.98 1.43 9.45
N PRO A 32 -6.85 2.16 9.62
CA PRO A 32 -5.58 1.57 9.98
C PRO A 32 -5.64 0.73 11.26
N ALA A 33 -6.32 1.25 12.27
CA ALA A 33 -6.46 0.59 13.57
C ALA A 33 -7.12 -0.80 13.46
N LEU A 34 -8.11 -0.95 12.57
CA LEU A 34 -8.85 -2.20 12.42
C LEU A 34 -7.99 -3.30 11.79
N PHE A 35 -7.26 -2.98 10.72
CA PHE A 35 -6.45 -4.00 10.05
C PHE A 35 -5.19 -4.33 10.81
N VAL A 36 -4.55 -3.36 11.48
CA VAL A 36 -3.37 -3.62 12.31
C VAL A 36 -3.74 -4.63 13.39
N ARG A 37 -4.86 -4.40 14.09
CA ARG A 37 -5.37 -5.33 15.09
C ARG A 37 -5.67 -6.71 14.51
N TRP A 38 -6.29 -6.78 13.33
CA TRP A 38 -6.57 -8.05 12.66
C TRP A 38 -5.29 -8.81 12.28
N ILE A 39 -4.30 -8.12 11.71
CA ILE A 39 -3.02 -8.73 11.32
C ILE A 39 -2.29 -9.25 12.57
N MET A 40 -2.23 -8.46 13.64
CA MET A 40 -1.62 -8.88 14.92
C MET A 40 -2.31 -10.12 15.50
N LEU A 41 -3.65 -10.14 15.53
CA LEU A 41 -4.42 -11.29 15.99
C LEU A 41 -4.20 -12.53 15.11
N SER A 42 -4.11 -12.36 13.79
CA SER A 42 -3.85 -13.46 12.86
C SER A 42 -2.49 -14.12 13.09
N GLN A 43 -1.56 -13.41 13.73
CA GLN A 43 -0.19 -13.86 14.01
C GLN A 43 -0.03 -14.54 15.37
N PHE A 44 -1.10 -14.74 16.12
CA PHE A 44 -1.06 -15.40 17.43
C PHE A 44 -0.32 -16.75 17.42
N TRP A 45 -0.44 -17.52 16.34
CA TRP A 45 0.24 -18.81 16.16
C TRP A 45 1.56 -18.72 15.37
N ALA A 46 2.04 -17.53 15.04
CA ALA A 46 3.33 -17.36 14.36
C ALA A 46 4.49 -17.46 15.35
N ALA A 47 5.67 -17.84 14.86
CA ALA A 47 6.89 -17.76 15.67
C ALA A 47 7.14 -16.28 16.08
N PRO A 48 7.66 -16.01 17.29
CA PRO A 48 7.87 -14.64 17.78
C PRO A 48 8.65 -13.75 16.81
N ALA A 49 9.73 -14.26 16.20
CA ALA A 49 10.54 -13.53 15.22
C ALA A 49 9.75 -13.15 13.95
N THR A 50 8.79 -13.97 13.53
CA THR A 50 7.91 -13.66 12.40
C THR A 50 6.91 -12.57 12.76
N ALA A 51 6.35 -12.62 13.98
CA ALA A 51 5.41 -11.62 14.46
C ALA A 51 6.07 -10.23 14.60
N GLU A 52 7.29 -10.19 15.14
CA GLU A 52 8.07 -8.97 15.27
C GLU A 52 8.38 -8.35 13.91
N LYS A 53 8.89 -9.14 12.95
CA LYS A 53 9.16 -8.65 11.58
C LYS A 53 7.94 -8.03 10.91
N ARG A 54 6.78 -8.68 11.05
CA ARG A 54 5.54 -8.18 10.46
C ARG A 54 5.03 -6.91 11.16
N THR A 55 5.24 -6.80 12.46
CA THR A 55 4.99 -5.56 13.22
C THR A 55 5.84 -4.41 12.67
N GLN A 56 7.15 -4.65 12.52
CA GLN A 56 8.07 -3.66 11.96
C GLN A 56 7.70 -3.26 10.52
N GLN A 57 7.20 -4.20 9.71
CA GLN A 57 6.72 -3.91 8.36
C GLN A 57 5.48 -3.01 8.36
N ILE A 58 4.52 -3.30 9.24
CA ILE A 58 3.32 -2.46 9.41
C ILE A 58 3.74 -1.05 9.84
N ASP A 59 4.61 -0.94 10.85
CA ASP A 59 5.12 0.35 11.32
C ASP A 59 5.85 1.11 10.22
N PHE A 60 6.67 0.42 9.42
CA PHE A 60 7.35 1.02 8.29
C PHE A 60 6.35 1.59 7.27
N ILE A 61 5.29 0.86 6.94
CA ILE A 61 4.29 1.31 5.97
C ILE A 61 3.54 2.52 6.51
N ILE A 62 3.03 2.45 7.75
CA ILE A 62 2.24 3.52 8.36
C ILE A 62 3.06 4.81 8.47
N ASN A 63 4.31 4.72 8.93
CA ASN A 63 5.17 5.90 9.10
C ASN A 63 5.65 6.52 7.78
N ASN A 64 5.51 5.81 6.65
CA ASN A 64 5.95 6.31 5.34
C ASN A 64 4.79 6.52 4.36
N VAL A 65 3.55 6.27 4.75
CA VAL A 65 2.40 6.31 3.83
C VAL A 65 2.28 7.68 3.14
N ASP A 66 2.43 8.76 3.91
CA ASP A 66 2.32 10.13 3.42
C ASP A 66 3.47 10.55 2.52
N THR A 67 4.69 10.04 2.77
CA THR A 67 5.89 10.37 1.99
C THR A 67 6.02 9.53 0.73
N LYS A 68 5.27 8.42 0.64
CA LYS A 68 5.31 7.46 -0.46
C LYS A 68 4.04 7.48 -1.31
N THR A 69 3.19 8.49 -1.15
CA THR A 69 1.89 8.58 -1.81
C THR A 69 1.95 8.43 -3.33
N HIS A 70 2.99 8.99 -3.96
CA HIS A 70 3.22 8.96 -5.42
C HIS A 70 4.09 7.78 -5.91
N THR A 71 4.51 6.89 -5.00
CA THR A 71 5.41 5.76 -5.31
C THR A 71 4.72 4.42 -5.09
N TRP A 72 3.96 4.31 -4.00
CA TRP A 72 3.24 3.10 -3.64
C TRP A 72 1.87 3.09 -4.30
N PHE A 73 1.49 1.91 -4.77
CA PHE A 73 0.25 1.70 -5.50
C PHE A 73 -0.56 0.55 -4.89
N TYR A 74 -1.87 0.64 -5.07
CA TYR A 74 -2.84 -0.32 -4.59
C TYR A 74 -3.91 -0.55 -5.66
N TYR A 75 -4.64 -1.65 -5.55
CA TYR A 75 -5.80 -1.88 -6.41
C TYR A 75 -7.04 -1.25 -5.78
N ASN A 76 -7.64 -0.28 -6.49
CA ASN A 76 -8.84 0.41 -6.04
C ASN A 76 -10.09 -0.39 -6.47
N LEU A 77 -10.98 -0.66 -5.53
CA LEU A 77 -12.18 -1.47 -5.75
C LEU A 77 -13.25 -0.76 -6.58
N ASP A 78 -13.45 0.55 -6.35
CA ASP A 78 -14.49 1.34 -7.01
C ASP A 78 -14.19 1.52 -8.50
N HIS A 79 -12.94 1.84 -8.80
CA HIS A 79 -12.47 2.12 -10.15
C HIS A 79 -11.90 0.89 -10.86
N LYS A 80 -11.71 -0.23 -10.17
CA LYS A 80 -11.16 -1.49 -10.70
C LYS A 80 -9.81 -1.33 -11.42
N LYS A 81 -8.95 -0.44 -10.90
CA LYS A 81 -7.63 -0.09 -11.48
C LYS A 81 -6.56 0.08 -10.41
N LEU A 82 -5.30 -0.01 -10.83
CA LEU A 82 -4.16 0.34 -9.98
C LEU A 82 -4.04 1.86 -9.86
N LEU A 83 -4.06 2.33 -8.62
CA LEU A 83 -3.87 3.74 -8.26
C LEU A 83 -2.67 3.87 -7.34
N PHE A 84 -1.96 4.99 -7.45
CA PHE A 84 -1.10 5.47 -6.39
C PHE A 84 -1.94 5.83 -5.16
N LEU A 85 -1.32 5.90 -3.98
CA LEU A 85 -2.01 6.24 -2.73
C LEU A 85 -2.60 7.67 -2.72
N ASP A 86 -2.13 8.55 -3.59
CA ASP A 86 -2.73 9.86 -3.86
C ASP A 86 -3.98 9.82 -4.78
N GLY A 87 -4.36 8.64 -5.27
CA GLY A 87 -5.49 8.42 -6.17
C GLY A 87 -5.15 8.59 -7.67
N LEU A 88 -3.92 8.93 -8.04
CA LEU A 88 -3.52 9.06 -9.44
C LEU A 88 -3.39 7.68 -10.12
N PRO A 89 -3.74 7.55 -11.40
CA PRO A 89 -3.59 6.29 -12.12
C PRO A 89 -2.12 5.91 -12.28
N TRP A 90 -1.80 4.63 -12.06
CA TRP A 90 -0.46 4.08 -12.33
C TRP A 90 -0.01 4.31 -13.79
N ASN A 91 -0.96 4.27 -14.72
CA ASN A 91 -0.74 4.43 -16.17
C ASN A 91 -0.88 5.88 -16.68
N SER A 92 -0.93 6.91 -15.83
CA SER A 92 -0.81 8.29 -16.33
C SER A 92 0.56 8.44 -16.97
N GLU A 93 0.61 8.66 -18.28
CA GLU A 93 1.85 8.77 -19.06
C GLU A 93 2.86 9.74 -18.39
N PRO A 94 4.18 9.48 -18.50
CA PRO A 94 5.22 10.35 -17.93
C PRO A 94 5.26 11.79 -18.49
N SER A 95 4.44 12.12 -19.50
CA SER A 95 4.53 13.34 -20.31
C SER A 95 4.05 14.61 -19.61
N GLU A 96 3.27 14.52 -18.52
CA GLU A 96 2.78 15.69 -17.78
C GLU A 96 3.61 16.06 -16.55
N ARG A 97 4.44 15.15 -16.02
CA ARG A 97 5.23 15.42 -14.79
C ARG A 97 6.47 16.27 -15.05
N GLN A 98 6.87 16.48 -16.31
CA GLN A 98 8.09 17.23 -16.69
C GLN A 98 7.83 18.66 -17.23
N ARG A 99 6.59 19.13 -17.35
CA ARG A 99 6.28 20.43 -17.99
C ARG A 99 6.11 21.65 -17.06
N LYS A 100 6.44 21.55 -15.77
CA LYS A 100 6.39 22.70 -14.86
C LYS A 100 7.73 22.95 -14.15
N ILE A 101 8.78 23.18 -14.94
CA ILE A 101 9.91 24.02 -14.49
C ILE A 101 9.84 25.26 -15.40
N PRO A 102 9.49 26.46 -14.88
CA PRO A 102 9.54 27.66 -15.71
C PRO A 102 11.00 27.93 -16.06
N ALA A 103 11.30 27.89 -17.35
CA ALA A 103 12.59 28.23 -17.90
C ALA A 103 12.87 29.73 -17.67
N GLY A 104 13.95 30.01 -16.95
CA GLY A 104 14.75 31.22 -17.14
C GLY A 104 14.32 32.48 -16.40
N ARG A 105 15.25 33.00 -15.59
CA ARG A 105 15.55 34.44 -15.58
C ARG A 105 17.07 34.61 -15.43
N PRO A 106 17.76 35.26 -16.37
CA PRO A 106 19.20 35.50 -16.28
C PRO A 106 19.48 36.75 -15.42
N HIS A 107 20.58 36.71 -14.68
CA HIS A 107 21.32 37.88 -14.20
C HIS A 107 22.76 37.76 -14.69
#